data_AF-A0A8S2FFQ3-F1
#
_entry.id   AF-A0A8S2FFQ3-F1
#
_cell.length_a   1.000
_cell.length_b   1.000
_cell.length_c   1.000
_cell.angle_alpha   90.00
_cell.angle_beta   90.00
_cell.angle_gamma   90.00
#
_symmetry.space_group_name_H-M   'P 1'
#
loop_
_entity.id
_entity.type
_entity.pdbx_description
1 polymer ?
#
loop_
_entity_poly.entity_id
_entity_poly.type
_entity_poly.pdbx_seq_one_letter_code
_entity_poly.pdbx_strand_id
1 'polypeptide(L)'
;DGENDVDRDFIYELEYYSPLQNTKIGGFPRYFFPYLNQDGYRSPLVFVYFKKIETNVLINVECRAYAKNINHDDSIEYKRGSVHFELIVE
;
A
#
# COMPACT_ATOMS: atom_id res chain seq x y z
N ASP A 1 5.64 2.25 2.32
CA ASP A 1 6.82 2.96 2.85
C ASP A 1 8.06 2.22 2.35
N GLY A 2 9.25 2.83 2.46
CA GLY A 2 10.50 2.10 2.24
C GLY A 2 10.67 0.99 3.28
N GLU A 3 11.14 -0.18 2.86
CA GLU A 3 11.28 -1.36 3.74
C GLU A 3 12.28 -1.10 4.87
N ASN A 4 13.44 -0.51 4.55
CA ASN A 4 14.44 -0.06 5.53
C ASN A 4 14.70 1.45 5.45
N ASP A 5 15.57 1.97 6.31
CA ASP A 5 15.85 3.41 6.39
C ASP A 5 16.41 3.98 5.09
N VAL A 6 17.22 3.20 4.35
CA VAL A 6 17.78 3.61 3.05
C VAL A 6 16.68 3.71 2.00
N ASP A 7 15.78 2.71 1.93
CA ASP A 7 14.65 2.74 1.00
C ASP A 7 13.71 3.92 1.28
N ARG A 8 13.53 4.32 2.55
CA ARG A 8 12.68 5.47 2.91
C ARG A 8 13.28 6.79 2.44
N ASP A 9 14.59 6.94 2.52
CA ASP A 9 15.29 8.14 2.06
C ASP A 9 15.18 8.36 0.54
N PHE A 10 14.90 7.30 -0.23
CA PHE A 10 14.70 7.36 -1.68
C PHE A 10 13.27 7.72 -2.10
N ILE A 11 12.30 7.74 -1.19
CA ILE A 11 10.90 8.07 -1.47
C ILE A 11 10.60 9.48 -0.94
N TYR A 12 10.69 10.49 -1.79
CA TYR A 12 10.57 11.89 -1.36
C TYR A 12 9.13 12.37 -1.21
N GLU A 13 8.27 12.03 -2.18
CA GLU A 13 6.87 12.45 -2.18
C GLU A 13 6.00 11.34 -2.75
N LEU A 14 4.97 10.96 -1.98
CA LEU A 14 3.94 10.04 -2.39
C LEU A 14 2.56 10.57 -2.03
N GLU A 15 1.56 10.17 -2.82
CA GLU A 15 0.15 10.40 -2.53
C GLU A 15 -0.66 9.13 -2.68
N TYR A 16 -1.78 9.07 -1.96
CA TYR A 16 -2.78 8.03 -2.12
C TYR A 16 -4.02 8.57 -2.82
N TYR A 17 -4.56 7.78 -3.74
CA TYR A 17 -5.89 8.00 -4.31
C TYR A 17 -6.80 6.84 -3.90
N SER A 18 -7.88 7.19 -3.21
CA SER A 18 -8.87 6.24 -2.70
C SER A 18 -10.24 6.93 -2.60
N PRO A 19 -11.31 6.19 -2.28
CA PRO A 19 -12.61 6.80 -2.00
C PRO A 19 -12.64 7.72 -0.75
N LEU A 20 -11.56 7.77 0.03
CA LEU A 20 -11.41 8.69 1.16
C LEU A 20 -10.89 10.05 0.67
N GLN A 21 -11.33 11.15 1.30
CA GLN A 21 -10.89 12.52 0.96
C GLN A 21 -9.48 12.88 1.51
N ASN A 22 -8.61 11.88 1.68
CA ASN A 22 -7.28 12.06 2.25
C ASN A 22 -6.23 11.50 1.28
N THR A 23 -5.22 12.31 0.96
CA THR A 23 -4.11 11.93 0.07
C THR A 23 -2.85 11.51 0.82
N LYS A 24 -2.75 11.77 2.12
CA LYS A 24 -1.63 11.33 2.97
C LYS A 24 -1.76 9.87 3.39
N ILE A 25 -2.98 9.37 3.47
CA ILE A 25 -3.28 7.96 3.76
C ILE A 25 -4.34 7.45 2.79
N GLY A 26 -4.11 6.27 2.23
CA GLY A 26 -5.14 5.55 1.48
C GLY A 26 -5.95 4.65 2.41
N GLY A 27 -7.20 4.38 2.06
CA GLY A 27 -7.98 3.42 2.84
C GLY A 27 -9.26 2.95 2.17
N PHE A 28 -9.86 1.95 2.80
CA PHE A 28 -11.07 1.30 2.32
C PHE A 28 -12.26 1.71 3.20
N PRO A 29 -13.30 2.34 2.64
CA PRO A 29 -14.50 2.66 3.40
C PRO A 29 -15.21 1.40 3.92
N ARG A 30 -15.79 1.51 5.12
CA ARG A 30 -16.45 0.38 5.79
C ARG A 30 -17.65 -0.18 5.02
N TYR A 31 -18.31 0.63 4.18
CA TYR A 31 -19.48 0.20 3.40
C TYR A 31 -19.16 -0.84 2.32
N PHE A 32 -17.89 -1.10 2.00
CA PHE A 32 -17.48 -2.21 1.12
C PHE A 32 -17.52 -3.57 1.83
N PHE A 33 -17.77 -3.62 3.14
CA PHE A 33 -17.74 -4.83 3.96
C PHE A 33 -19.05 -5.00 4.77
N PRO A 34 -19.48 -6.24 5.06
CA PRO A 34 -18.85 -7.51 4.69
C PRO A 34 -19.08 -7.90 3.22
N TYR A 35 -18.19 -8.73 2.68
CA TYR A 35 -18.45 -9.44 1.45
C TYR A 35 -19.43 -10.59 1.72
N LEU A 36 -20.54 -10.64 0.98
CA LEU A 36 -21.65 -11.58 1.15
C LEU A 36 -21.86 -12.46 -0.10
N ASN A 37 -20.86 -12.55 -0.97
CA ASN A 37 -20.96 -13.23 -2.28
C ASN A 37 -22.04 -12.63 -3.20
N GLN A 38 -22.23 -11.31 -3.12
CA GLN A 38 -23.19 -10.58 -3.94
C GLN A 38 -22.68 -10.39 -5.38
N ASP A 39 -23.58 -10.57 -6.35
CA ASP A 39 -23.27 -10.38 -7.77
C ASP A 39 -22.77 -8.96 -8.06
N GLY A 40 -21.70 -8.86 -8.85
CA GLY A 40 -21.12 -7.57 -9.24
C GLY A 40 -20.34 -6.86 -8.13
N TYR A 41 -20.04 -7.54 -7.00
CA TYR A 41 -19.13 -6.97 -5.99
C TYR A 41 -17.78 -6.58 -6.60
N ARG A 42 -17.34 -5.36 -6.31
CA ARG A 42 -16.01 -4.87 -6.68
C ARG A 42 -15.25 -4.55 -5.40
N SER A 43 -14.17 -5.28 -5.16
CA SER A 43 -13.25 -4.98 -4.06
C SER A 43 -12.73 -3.55 -4.21
N PRO A 44 -12.67 -2.78 -3.11
CA PRO A 44 -12.17 -1.41 -3.18
C PRO A 44 -10.67 -1.42 -3.49
N LEU A 45 -10.21 -0.38 -4.19
CA LEU A 45 -8.81 -0.20 -4.57
C LEU A 45 -8.26 1.09 -3.94
N VAL A 46 -6.96 1.08 -3.67
CA VAL A 46 -6.17 2.24 -3.28
C VAL A 46 -5.01 2.31 -4.26
N PHE A 47 -4.80 3.47 -4.86
CA PHE A 47 -3.63 3.73 -5.68
C PHE A 47 -2.61 4.50 -4.85
N VAL A 48 -1.34 4.13 -4.98
CA VAL A 48 -0.21 4.92 -4.50
C VAL A 48 0.47 5.55 -5.71
N TYR A 49 0.72 6.86 -5.64
CA TYR A 49 1.42 7.61 -6.66
C TYR A 49 2.72 8.14 -6.08
N PHE A 50 3.84 7.60 -6.54
CA PHE A 50 5.18 8.11 -6.25
C PHE A 50 5.43 9.35 -7.11
N LYS A 51 5.11 10.52 -6.56
CA LYS A 51 5.29 11.81 -7.24
C LYS A 51 6.75 12.15 -7.48
N LYS A 52 7.59 11.82 -6.49
CA LYS A 52 9.02 12.08 -6.54
C LYS A 52 9.76 10.95 -5.82
N ILE A 53 10.62 10.27 -6.55
CA ILE A 53 11.41 9.13 -6.08
C ILE A 53 12.82 9.22 -6.68
N GLU A 54 13.81 8.65 -6.01
CA GLU A 54 15.16 8.54 -6.54
C GLU A 54 15.20 7.65 -7.79
N THR A 55 16.01 8.03 -8.77
CA THR A 55 16.12 7.31 -10.05
C THR A 55 17.38 6.45 -10.07
N ASN A 56 17.40 5.42 -10.93
CA ASN A 56 18.57 4.56 -11.14
C ASN A 56 19.07 3.84 -9.87
N VAL A 57 18.18 3.66 -8.88
CA VAL A 57 18.41 2.89 -7.65
C VAL A 57 17.28 1.86 -7.47
N LEU A 58 17.61 0.71 -6.88
CA LEU A 58 16.63 -0.31 -6.49
C LEU A 58 16.03 0.08 -5.13
N ILE A 59 14.70 0.20 -5.08
CA ILE A 59 13.95 0.60 -3.88
C ILE A 59 12.99 -0.53 -3.50
N ASN A 60 13.12 -1.01 -2.28
CA ASN A 60 12.21 -1.99 -1.71
C ASN A 60 11.06 -1.28 -1.00
N VAL A 61 9.84 -1.51 -1.47
CA VAL A 61 8.63 -0.88 -0.94
C VAL A 61 7.79 -1.93 -0.22
N GLU A 62 7.41 -1.62 1.02
CA GLU A 62 6.40 -2.37 1.76
C GLU A 62 5.17 -1.51 2.04
N CYS A 63 3.99 -1.95 1.58
CA CYS A 63 2.71 -1.34 1.90
C CYS A 63 1.99 -2.20 2.95
N ARG A 64 1.55 -1.61 4.06
CA ARG A 64 0.85 -2.28 5.17
C ARG A 64 -0.58 -1.77 5.34
N ALA A 65 -1.52 -2.68 5.57
CA ALA A 65 -2.93 -2.35 5.80
C ALA A 65 -3.27 -2.44 7.30
N TYR A 66 -3.68 -1.32 7.90
CA TYR A 66 -3.94 -1.26 9.34
C TYR A 66 -5.45 -1.31 9.65
N ALA A 67 -5.87 -2.35 10.36
CA ALA A 67 -7.18 -2.43 11.00
C ALA A 67 -7.13 -3.40 12.20
N LYS A 68 -8.09 -3.30 13.12
CA LYS A 68 -8.13 -4.16 14.33
C LYS A 68 -8.20 -5.66 14.02
N ASN A 69 -8.67 -6.03 12.83
CA ASN A 69 -8.86 -7.40 12.37
C ASN A 69 -7.82 -7.83 11.32
N ILE A 70 -6.77 -7.04 11.08
CA ILE A 70 -5.67 -7.39 10.17
C ILE A 70 -4.46 -7.76 11.01
N ASN A 71 -4.13 -9.05 10.99
CA ASN A 71 -2.89 -9.55 11.57
C ASN A 71 -1.79 -9.42 10.52
N HIS A 72 -0.67 -8.84 10.93
CA HIS A 72 0.53 -8.76 10.11
C HIS A 72 1.40 -9.98 10.39
N ASP A 73 1.90 -10.58 9.32
CA ASP A 73 2.84 -11.69 9.39
C ASP A 73 4.08 -11.25 8.60
N ASP A 74 5.15 -10.95 9.34
CA ASP A 74 6.41 -10.45 8.78
C ASP A 74 7.25 -11.59 8.17
N SER A 75 6.76 -12.84 8.17
CA SER A 75 7.43 -13.93 7.46
C SER A 75 7.45 -13.69 5.96
N ILE A 76 8.58 -14.04 5.33
CA ILE A 76 8.79 -13.91 3.88
C ILE A 76 7.77 -14.75 3.09
N GLU A 77 7.24 -15.83 3.69
CA GLU A 77 6.38 -16.81 3.05
C GLU A 77 4.89 -16.39 3.03
N TYR A 78 4.44 -15.60 4.02
CA TYR A 78 3.04 -15.24 4.18
C TYR A 78 2.92 -13.77 4.58
N LYS A 79 3.23 -12.82 3.69
CA LYS A 79 3.04 -11.37 3.88
C LYS A 79 1.54 -11.01 4.09
N ARG A 80 0.95 -11.41 5.21
CA ARG A 80 -0.45 -11.14 5.54
C ARG A 80 -0.57 -9.68 5.96
N GLY A 81 -1.56 -9.00 5.42
CA GLY A 81 -1.80 -7.58 5.74
C GLY A 81 -0.76 -6.63 5.13
N SER A 82 0.20 -7.13 4.35
CA SER A 82 1.18 -6.31 3.65
C SER A 82 1.41 -6.79 2.21
N VAL A 83 1.98 -5.93 1.39
CA VAL A 83 2.53 -6.28 0.08
C VAL A 83 3.92 -5.67 -0.02
N HIS A 84 4.86 -6.46 -0.51
CA HIS A 84 6.22 -6.04 -0.80
C HIS A 84 6.42 -6.06 -2.32
N PHE A 85 7.10 -5.06 -2.86
CA PHE A 85 7.53 -5.02 -4.24
C PHE A 85 8.81 -4.18 -4.39
N GLU A 86 9.56 -4.47 -5.44
CA GLU A 86 10.77 -3.76 -5.84
C GLU A 86 10.47 -2.78 -6.96
N LEU A 87 11.08 -1.59 -6.92
CA LEU A 87 10.90 -0.54 -7.91
C LEU A 87 12.26 0.03 -8.36
N ILE A 88 12.41 0.23 -9.68
CA ILE A 88 13.48 1.01 -10.31
C ILE A 88 12.81 1.94 -11.32
N VAL A 89 13.18 3.22 -11.31
CA VAL A 89 12.76 4.21 -12.30
C VAL A 89 14.00 4.75 -13.01
N GLU A 90 13.97 4.76 -14.34
CA GLU A 90 15.06 5.27 -15.21
C GLU A 90 15.00 6.79 -15.40
#